data_AF-A0A4R1G9P7-F1
#
_entry.id   AF-A0A4R1G9P7-F1
#
_cell.length_a   1.000
_cell.length_b   1.000
_cell.length_c   1.000
_cell.angle_alpha   90.00
_cell.angle_beta   90.00
_cell.angle_gamma   90.00
#
_symmetry.space_group_name_H-M   'P 1'
#
loop_
_entity.id
_entity.type
_entity.pdbx_description
1 polymer ?
#
loop_
_entity_poly.entity_id
_entity_poly.type
_entity_poly.pdbx_seq_one_letter_code
_entity_poly.pdbx_strand_id
1 'polypeptide(L)'
;MNLLKVAVTVEDSLKDLPFVRDVDLLPLKDGEKGVRLKIVVTEPFSYELFKEVSKAISEAKWKIFKKTGELPVVDWELIYRPQVRSIKEINPVPVIERF
;
A
#
# COMPACT_ATOMS: atom_id res chain seq x y z
N MET A 1 -17.57 -6.90 -14.99
CA MET A 1 -16.63 -7.03 -13.84
C MET A 1 -17.14 -6.36 -12.55
N ASN A 2 -16.93 -6.97 -11.38
CA ASN A 2 -17.30 -6.43 -10.05
C ASN A 2 -16.09 -5.71 -9.41
N LEU A 3 -16.16 -4.38 -9.29
CA LEU A 3 -15.04 -3.54 -8.84
C LEU A 3 -14.63 -3.78 -7.39
N LEU A 4 -15.57 -4.13 -6.51
CA LEU A 4 -15.26 -4.45 -5.12
C LEU A 4 -14.40 -5.73 -5.04
N LYS A 5 -14.72 -6.74 -5.85
CA LYS A 5 -13.89 -7.97 -5.92
C LYS A 5 -12.49 -7.69 -6.45
N VAL A 6 -12.36 -6.77 -7.42
CA VAL A 6 -11.05 -6.32 -7.93
C VAL A 6 -10.25 -5.65 -6.82
N ALA A 7 -10.86 -4.69 -6.11
CA ALA A 7 -10.22 -3.96 -5.02
C ALA A 7 -9.70 -4.92 -3.94
N VAL A 8 -10.56 -5.82 -3.44
CA VAL A 8 -10.19 -6.81 -2.41
C VAL A 8 -9.05 -7.71 -2.88
N THR A 9 -9.09 -8.21 -4.11
CA THR A 9 -8.03 -9.10 -4.61
C THR A 9 -6.67 -8.41 -4.72
N VAL A 10 -6.67 -7.13 -5.11
CA VAL A 10 -5.44 -6.33 -5.21
C VAL A 10 -4.95 -5.94 -3.83
N GLU A 11 -5.85 -5.53 -2.93
CA GLU A 11 -5.57 -5.23 -1.52
C GLU A 11 -4.92 -6.40 -0.81
N ASP A 12 -5.48 -7.61 -0.93
CA ASP A 12 -4.91 -8.83 -0.35
C ASP A 12 -3.47 -9.07 -0.83
N SER A 13 -3.23 -8.91 -2.14
CA SER A 13 -1.90 -9.09 -2.72
C SER A 13 -0.89 -8.03 -2.27
N LEU A 14 -1.36 -6.84 -1.91
CA LEU A 14 -0.52 -5.74 -1.43
C LEU A 14 -0.20 -5.88 0.07
N LYS A 15 -1.15 -6.37 0.87
CA LYS A 15 -0.96 -6.59 2.32
C LYS A 15 0.06 -7.69 2.63
N ASP A 16 0.35 -8.57 1.67
CA ASP A 16 1.42 -9.56 1.78
C ASP A 16 2.84 -8.94 1.71
N LEU A 17 2.97 -7.68 1.30
CA LEU A 17 4.27 -7.00 1.23
C LEU A 17 4.66 -6.43 2.60
N PRO A 18 5.88 -6.68 3.09
CA PRO A 18 6.27 -6.36 4.47
C PRO A 18 6.33 -4.87 4.78
N PHE A 19 6.51 -4.01 3.77
CA PHE A 19 6.54 -2.56 3.92
C PHE A 19 5.19 -1.88 3.65
N VAL A 20 4.15 -2.63 3.26
CA VAL A 20 2.80 -2.08 3.10
C VAL A 20 2.13 -2.06 4.47
N ARG A 21 1.80 -0.85 4.92
CA ARG A 21 1.11 -0.62 6.19
C ARG A 21 -0.40 -0.69 6.02
N ASP A 22 -0.90 -0.06 4.97
CA ASP A 22 -2.34 0.11 4.76
C ASP A 22 -2.65 0.30 3.28
N VAL A 23 -3.89 0.00 2.89
CA VAL A 23 -4.39 0.17 1.53
C VAL A 23 -5.82 0.70 1.60
N ASP A 24 -6.01 1.94 1.17
CA ASP A 24 -7.33 2.59 1.14
C ASP A 24 -7.91 2.55 -0.29
N LEU A 25 -9.20 2.26 -0.39
CA LEU A 25 -9.96 2.47 -1.63
C LEU A 25 -10.31 3.95 -1.76
N LEU A 26 -9.86 4.59 -2.83
CA LEU A 26 -10.20 5.98 -3.14
C LEU A 26 -11.42 6.07 -4.05
N PRO A 27 -12.21 7.17 -3.94
CA PRO A 27 -13.22 7.47 -4.95
C PRO A 27 -12.56 7.68 -6.32
N LEU A 28 -13.22 7.17 -7.35
CA LEU A 28 -12.87 7.46 -8.74
C LEU A 28 -13.17 8.93 -9.04
N LYS A 29 -12.33 9.58 -9.84
CA LYS A 29 -12.64 10.90 -10.40
C LYS A 29 -13.64 10.76 -11.55
N ASP A 30 -14.31 11.86 -11.89
CA ASP A 30 -15.26 11.89 -13.01
C ASP A 30 -14.60 11.37 -14.30
N GLY A 31 -15.21 10.33 -14.88
CA GLY A 31 -14.72 9.69 -16.10
C GLY A 31 -13.67 8.58 -15.90
N GLU A 32 -13.15 8.37 -14.69
CA GLU A 32 -12.28 7.24 -14.40
C GLU A 32 -13.07 5.92 -14.37
N LYS A 33 -12.45 4.84 -14.86
CA LYS A 33 -12.99 3.47 -14.80
C LYS A 33 -12.06 2.59 -13.99
N GLY A 34 -12.60 1.68 -13.19
CA GLY A 34 -11.83 0.67 -12.48
C GLY A 34 -11.79 0.89 -10.97
N VAL A 35 -10.61 0.71 -10.38
CA VAL A 35 -10.36 0.85 -8.93
C VAL A 35 -9.21 1.81 -8.73
N ARG A 36 -9.31 2.72 -7.76
CA ARG A 36 -8.21 3.60 -7.36
C ARG A 36 -7.78 3.31 -5.94
N LEU A 37 -6.49 3.05 -5.73
CA LEU A 37 -5.94 2.63 -4.44
C LEU A 37 -4.92 3.63 -3.92
N LYS A 38 -4.93 3.86 -2.62
CA LYS A 38 -3.86 4.57 -1.92
C LYS A 38 -3.12 3.58 -1.05
N ILE A 39 -1.83 3.41 -1.33
CA ILE A 39 -0.99 2.41 -0.69
C ILE A 39 -0.05 3.13 0.27
N VAL A 40 -0.24 2.90 1.56
CA VAL A 40 0.58 3.49 2.62
C VAL A 40 1.75 2.56 2.90
N VAL A 41 2.97 3.05 2.74
CA VAL A 41 4.20 2.28 2.96
C VAL A 41 5.02 2.83 4.13
N THR A 42 5.76 1.94 4.80
CA THR A 42 6.60 2.28 5.95
C THR A 42 8.03 2.63 5.58
N GLU A 43 8.42 2.41 4.33
CA GLU A 43 9.77 2.67 3.81
C GLU A 43 9.77 3.86 2.85
N PRO A 44 10.85 4.66 2.80
CA PRO A 44 11.00 5.71 1.81
C PRO A 44 10.86 5.16 0.39
N PHE A 45 10.39 6.00 -0.52
CA PHE A 45 10.25 5.62 -1.92
C PHE A 45 11.59 5.15 -2.50
N SER A 46 11.60 3.95 -3.06
CA SER A 46 12.70 3.38 -3.83
C SER A 46 12.16 2.73 -5.11
N TYR A 47 13.04 2.53 -6.08
CA TYR A 47 12.66 1.85 -7.32
C TYR A 47 12.28 0.39 -7.04
N GLU A 48 12.98 -0.26 -6.11
CA GLU A 48 12.72 -1.63 -5.66
C GLU A 48 11.32 -1.76 -5.06
N LEU A 49 10.96 -0.85 -4.14
CA LEU A 49 9.62 -0.79 -3.55
C LEU A 49 8.55 -0.59 -4.64
N PHE A 50 8.76 0.38 -5.53
CA PHE A 50 7.83 0.63 -6.64
C PHE A 50 7.66 -0.61 -7.53
N LYS A 51 8.76 -1.31 -7.83
CA LYS A 51 8.77 -2.53 -8.64
C LYS A 51 8.00 -3.66 -7.97
N GLU A 52 8.18 -3.86 -6.67
CA GLU A 52 7.47 -4.91 -5.91
C GLU A 52 5.96 -4.64 -5.82
N VAL A 53 5.57 -3.40 -5.53
CA VAL A 53 4.16 -2.98 -5.55
C VAL A 53 3.55 -3.18 -6.94
N SER A 54 4.25 -2.72 -7.99
CA SER A 54 3.80 -2.88 -9.38
C SER A 54 3.65 -4.36 -9.78
N LYS A 55 4.56 -5.21 -9.32
CA LYS A 55 4.51 -6.66 -9.55
C LYS A 55 3.30 -7.27 -8.86
N ALA A 56 3.07 -6.98 -7.58
CA ALA A 56 1.93 -7.49 -6.83
C ALA A 56 0.59 -7.11 -7.48
N ILE A 57 0.44 -5.85 -7.90
CA ILE A 57 -0.74 -5.37 -8.63
C ILE A 57 -0.89 -6.11 -9.96
N SER A 58 0.20 -6.25 -10.73
CA SER A 58 0.17 -6.92 -12.04
C SER A 58 -0.25 -8.40 -11.92
N GLU A 59 0.26 -9.11 -10.92
CA GLU A 59 -0.10 -10.49 -10.64
C GLU A 59 -1.57 -10.62 -10.23
N ALA A 60 -2.06 -9.71 -9.37
CA ALA A 60 -3.47 -9.66 -8.99
C ALA A 60 -4.39 -9.43 -10.20
N LYS A 61 -4.04 -8.45 -11.06
CA LYS A 61 -4.75 -8.18 -12.32
C LYS A 61 -4.78 -9.41 -13.22
N TRP A 62 -3.67 -10.14 -13.33
CA TRP A 62 -3.59 -11.34 -14.16
C TRP A 62 -4.42 -12.49 -13.60
N LYS A 63 -4.47 -12.67 -12.27
CA LYS A 63 -5.37 -13.64 -11.60
C LYS A 63 -6.84 -13.33 -11.90
N ILE A 64 -7.23 -12.05 -11.89
CA ILE A 64 -8.60 -11.62 -12.21
C ILE A 64 -8.90 -11.86 -13.70
N PHE A 65 -7.98 -11.49 -14.60
CA PHE A 65 -8.12 -11.70 -16.03
C PHE A 65 -8.32 -13.18 -16.37
N LYS A 66 -7.50 -14.08 -15.81
CA LYS A 66 -7.65 -15.54 -16.02
C LYS A 66 -9.01 -16.08 -15.60
N LYS A 67 -9.67 -15.47 -14.60
CA LYS A 67 -11.00 -15.89 -14.10
C LYS A 67 -12.17 -15.27 -14.87
N THR A 68 -11.99 -14.06 -15.40
CA THR A 68 -13.11 -13.24 -15.90
C THR A 68 -13.03 -12.95 -17.40
N GLY A 69 -11.86 -13.12 -18.02
CA GLY A 69 -11.58 -12.68 -19.39
C GLY A 69 -11.42 -11.15 -19.53
N GLU A 70 -11.58 -10.37 -18.46
CA GLU A 70 -11.49 -8.91 -18.45
C GLU A 70 -10.27 -8.45 -17.66
N LEU A 71 -9.43 -7.58 -18.24
CA LEU A 71 -8.28 -7.01 -17.54
C LEU A 71 -8.73 -5.79 -16.73
N PRO A 72 -8.66 -5.81 -15.39
CA PRO A 72 -9.11 -4.69 -14.59
C PRO A 72 -8.22 -3.45 -14.75
N VAL A 73 -8.83 -2.27 -14.74
CA VAL A 73 -8.14 -0.99 -14.59
C VAL A 73 -7.93 -0.75 -13.10
N VAL A 74 -6.68 -0.52 -12.71
CA VAL A 74 -6.27 -0.25 -11.33
C VAL A 74 -5.32 0.93 -11.36
N ASP A 75 -5.79 2.06 -10.84
CA ASP A 75 -4.97 3.25 -10.57
C ASP A 75 -4.49 3.19 -9.11
N TRP A 76 -3.29 3.71 -8.85
CA TRP A 76 -2.73 3.66 -7.51
C TRP A 76 -1.68 4.74 -7.25
N GLU A 77 -1.61 5.15 -5.99
CA GLU A 77 -0.61 6.08 -5.48
C GLU A 77 0.11 5.52 -4.25
N LEU A 78 1.40 5.84 -4.10
CA LEU A 78 2.19 5.48 -2.94
C LEU A 78 2.34 6.65 -2.00
N ILE A 79 2.09 6.41 -0.71
CA ILE A 79 2.23 7.40 0.36
C ILE A 79 3.19 6.85 1.40
N TYR A 80 4.35 7.48 1.53
CA TYR A 80 5.28 7.16 2.61
C TYR A 80 4.76 7.72 3.94
N ARG A 81 4.58 6.85 4.93
CA ARG A 81 4.35 7.23 6.33
C ARG A 81 5.32 6.46 7.22
N PRO A 82 6.36 7.12 7.77
CA PRO A 82 7.29 6.46 8.67
C PRO A 82 6.53 5.87 9.87
N GLN A 83 7.01 4.74 10.37
CA GLN A 83 6.60 4.28 11.69
C GLN A 83 7.07 5.33 12.70
N VAL A 84 6.13 6.02 13.36
CA VAL A 84 6.47 6.94 14.43
C VAL A 84 6.99 6.09 15.58
N ARG A 85 8.32 6.05 15.77
CA ARG A 85 8.89 5.51 17.01
C ARG A 85 8.41 6.39 18.15
N SER A 86 7.87 5.77 19.19
CA SER A 86 7.45 6.47 20.40
C SER A 86 8.62 7.28 20.95
N ILE A 87 8.37 8.55 21.30
CA ILE A 87 9.37 9.49 21.84
C ILE A 87 10.04 8.93 23.12
N LYS A 88 9.46 7.91 23.76
CA LYS A 88 10.04 7.21 24.93
C LYS A 88 11.35 6.47 24.66
N GLU A 89 11.74 6.24 23.41
CA GLU A 89 13.02 5.57 23.08
C GLU A 89 14.19 6.53 22.88
N ILE A 90 13.97 7.85 22.98
CA ILE A 90 14.99 8.87 22.74
C ILE A 90 15.42 9.46 24.08
N ASN A 91 16.48 8.90 24.66
CA ASN A 91 17.23 9.31 25.87
C ASN A 91 16.62 8.97 27.26
N PRO A 92 17.20 8.00 28.01
CA PRO A 92 17.22 8.10 29.46
C PRO A 92 18.21 9.21 29.82
N VAL A 93 17.70 10.41 30.12
CA VAL A 93 18.55 11.46 30.73
C VAL A 93 19.05 10.91 32.07
N PRO A 94 20.37 10.79 32.31
CA PRO A 94 20.85 10.42 33.64
C PRO A 94 20.50 11.55 34.60
N VAL A 95 19.67 11.25 35.59
CA VAL A 95 19.45 12.11 36.74
C VAL A 95 20.80 12.20 37.47
N ILE A 96 21.50 13.32 37.29
CA ILE A 96 22.66 13.64 38.12
C ILE A 96 22.09 13.99 39.50
N GLU A 97 22.12 13.03 40.42
CA GLU A 97 21.92 13.31 41.84
C GLU A 97 23.03 14.26 42.28
N ARG A 98 22.65 15.51 42.57
CA ARG A 98 23.54 16.47 43.22
C ARG A 98 23.64 16.07 44.68
N PHE A 99 24.85 15.66 45.10
CA PHE A 99 25.27 15.63 46.50
C PHE A 99 25.44 17.06 47.03
#